data_AF-A0A2T1GIC2-F1
#
_entry.id   AF-A0A2T1GIC2-F1
#
_cell.length_a   1.000
_cell.length_b   1.000
_cell.length_c   1.000
_cell.angle_alpha   90.00
_cell.angle_beta   90.00
_cell.angle_gamma   90.00
#
_symmetry.space_group_name_H-M   'P 1'
#
loop_
_entity.id
_entity.type
_entity.pdbx_description
1 polymer ?
#
loop_
_entity_poly.entity_id
_entity_poly.type
_entity_poly.pdbx_seq_one_letter_code
_entity_poly.pdbx_strand_id
1 'polypeptide(L)'
;MFRNKLTVIEDALMSKIAIFGATGSIGQSIAAALRASGQPYRVVGRSRTALEKQYGTDRLAEIVTWNPDDPDSVREAAREIETIVYT
;
A
#
# COMPACT_ATOMS: atom_id res chain seq x y z
N MET A 1 -24.77 -8.51 8.82
CA MET A 1 -23.71 -8.27 9.84
C MET A 1 -23.33 -6.81 9.74
N PHE A 2 -23.87 -5.95 10.61
CA PHE A 2 -23.68 -4.50 10.55
C PHE A 2 -22.44 -4.12 11.36
N ARG A 3 -21.45 -3.50 10.71
CA ARG A 3 -20.29 -2.92 11.39
C ARG A 3 -20.73 -1.71 12.21
N ASN A 4 -20.14 -1.51 13.40
CA ASN A 4 -20.43 -0.37 14.25
C ASN A 4 -19.92 0.94 13.60
N LYS A 5 -20.65 2.03 13.83
CA LYS A 5 -20.36 3.40 13.35
C LYS A 5 -18.96 3.90 13.74
N LEU A 6 -18.45 3.50 14.91
CA LEU A 6 -17.09 3.86 15.36
C LEU A 6 -16.01 3.28 14.43
N THR A 7 -16.12 1.99 14.09
CA THR A 7 -15.19 1.30 13.19
C THR A 7 -15.23 1.83 11.76
N VAL A 8 -16.37 2.36 11.31
CA VAL A 8 -16.48 3.02 9.99
C VAL A 8 -15.73 4.35 9.98
N ILE A 9 -15.77 5.10 11.09
CA ILE A 9 -15.04 6.36 11.23
C ILE A 9 -13.55 6.10 11.38
N GLU A 10 -13.14 5.09 12.14
CA GLU A 10 -11.73 4.68 12.27
C GLU A 10 -11.13 4.25 10.93
N ASP A 11 -11.85 3.47 10.12
CA ASP A 11 -11.42 3.12 8.76
C ASP A 11 -11.30 4.34 7.84
N ALA A 12 -12.21 5.30 7.97
CA ALA A 12 -12.18 6.54 7.20
C ALA A 12 -11.06 7.50 7.66
N LEU A 13 -10.56 7.35 8.88
CA LEU A 13 -9.48 8.15 9.46
C LEU A 13 -8.11 7.46 9.39
N MET A 14 -8.04 6.17 9.07
CA MET A 14 -6.77 5.49 8.86
C MET A 14 -6.09 6.02 7.60
N SER A 15 -5.04 6.81 7.78
CA SER A 15 -4.26 7.38 6.67
C SER A 15 -3.76 6.28 5.74
N LYS A 16 -4.21 6.32 4.49
CA LYS A 16 -3.81 5.38 3.45
C LYS A 16 -2.42 5.76 2.94
N ILE A 17 -1.42 4.97 3.30
CA ILE A 17 -0.01 5.16 2.91
C ILE A 17 0.30 4.22 1.75
N ALA A 18 0.95 4.73 0.70
CA ALA A 18 1.52 3.91 -0.36
C ALA A 18 3.05 4.00 -0.38
N ILE A 19 3.69 2.85 -0.60
CA ILE A 19 5.15 2.73 -0.76
C ILE A 19 5.43 2.41 -2.22
N PHE A 20 5.96 3.38 -2.96
CA PHE A 20 6.43 3.18 -4.34
C PHE A 20 7.87 2.70 -4.30
N GLY A 21 8.16 1.61 -5.04
CA GLY A 21 9.44 0.93 -4.93
C GLY A 21 9.48 -0.09 -3.77
N ALA A 22 8.32 -0.60 -3.36
CA ALA A 22 8.18 -1.44 -2.17
C ALA A 22 9.03 -2.73 -2.16
N THR A 23 9.52 -3.20 -3.31
CA THR A 23 10.39 -4.39 -3.37
C THR A 23 11.86 -4.08 -3.06
N GLY A 24 12.27 -2.80 -3.03
CA GLY A 24 13.60 -2.37 -2.63
C GLY A 24 13.83 -2.49 -1.13
N SER A 25 15.10 -2.41 -0.68
CA SER A 25 15.46 -2.56 0.74
C SER A 25 14.80 -1.52 1.65
N ILE A 26 14.76 -0.25 1.22
CA ILE A 26 14.10 0.83 1.96
C ILE A 26 12.59 0.58 2.02
N GLY A 27 11.96 0.31 0.87
CA GLY A 27 10.53 0.01 0.80
C GLY A 27 10.11 -1.16 1.69
N GLN A 28 10.90 -2.24 1.72
CA GLN A 28 10.68 -3.38 2.61
C GLN A 28 10.79 -3.01 4.09
N SER A 29 11.78 -2.17 4.46
CA SER A 29 11.93 -1.72 5.84
C SER A 29 10.75 -0.87 6.31
N ILE A 30 10.21 -0.03 5.44
CA ILE A 30 9.03 0.80 5.75
C ILE A 30 7.78 -0.08 5.86
N ALA A 31 7.58 -1.01 4.91
CA ALA A 31 6.48 -1.97 4.95
C ALA A 31 6.49 -2.80 6.24
N ALA A 32 7.66 -3.24 6.69
CA ALA A 32 7.80 -3.96 7.96
C ALA A 32 7.38 -3.09 9.16
N ALA A 33 7.72 -1.80 9.17
CA ALA A 33 7.31 -0.88 10.23
C ALA A 33 5.78 -0.65 10.25
N LEU A 34 5.16 -0.45 9.08
CA LEU A 34 3.70 -0.29 8.97
C LEU A 34 2.94 -1.57 9.39
N ARG A 35 3.44 -2.74 8.96
CA ARG A 35 2.90 -4.03 9.39
C ARG A 35 2.99 -4.19 10.91
N ALA A 36 4.13 -3.84 11.51
CA ALA A 36 4.33 -3.94 12.96
C ALA A 36 3.39 -3.01 13.76
N SER A 37 2.99 -1.87 13.19
CA SER A 37 2.00 -0.98 13.78
C SER A 37 0.55 -1.34 13.48
N GLY A 38 0.30 -2.45 12.74
CA GLY A 38 -1.04 -2.84 12.32
C GLY A 38 -1.69 -1.88 11.32
N GLN A 39 -0.91 -1.00 10.69
CA GLN A 39 -1.41 0.01 9.75
C GLN A 39 -1.60 -0.65 8.38
N PRO A 40 -2.80 -0.62 7.77
CA PRO A 40 -2.97 -1.03 6.37
C PRO A 40 -2.19 -0.12 5.42
N TYR A 41 -1.61 -0.70 4.38
CA TYR A 41 -0.74 0.03 3.46
C TYR A 41 -0.77 -0.55 2.05
N ARG A 42 -0.45 0.28 1.05
CA ARG A 42 -0.31 -0.13 -0.34
C ARG A 42 1.15 -0.29 -0.71
N VAL A 43 1.49 -1.42 -1.32
CA VAL A 43 2.81 -1.67 -1.91
C VAL A 43 2.72 -1.51 -3.43
N VAL A 44 3.51 -0.59 -3.97
CA VAL A 44 3.51 -0.25 -5.40
C VAL A 44 4.85 -0.62 -6.01
N GLY A 45 4.80 -1.37 -7.12
CA GLY A 45 5.98 -1.81 -7.85
C GLY A 45 5.67 -2.13 -9.32
N ARG A 46 6.70 -2.32 -10.14
CA ARG A 46 6.53 -2.60 -11.58
C ARG A 46 6.21 -4.07 -11.89
N SER A 47 6.55 -4.99 -10.99
CA SER A 47 6.36 -6.43 -11.19
C SER A 47 5.38 -6.99 -10.17
N ARG A 48 4.22 -7.45 -10.65
CA ARG A 48 3.21 -8.14 -9.83
C ARG A 48 3.80 -9.37 -9.14
N THR A 49 4.55 -10.20 -9.86
CA THR A 49 5.16 -11.41 -9.32
C THR A 49 6.14 -11.11 -8.17
N ALA A 50 6.94 -10.04 -8.28
CA ALA A 50 7.86 -9.66 -7.20
C ALA A 50 7.11 -9.17 -5.96
N LEU A 51 6.03 -8.40 -6.15
CA LEU A 51 5.18 -7.95 -5.05
C LEU A 51 4.46 -9.12 -4.38
N GLU A 52 3.89 -10.05 -5.14
CA GLU A 52 3.21 -11.24 -4.61
C GLU A 52 4.16 -12.15 -3.84
N LYS A 53 5.38 -12.34 -4.35
CA LYS A 53 6.42 -13.10 -3.64
C LYS A 53 6.74 -12.49 -2.26
N GLN A 54 6.77 -11.16 -2.17
CA GLN A 54 7.17 -10.45 -0.95
C GLN A 54 6.01 -10.21 0.03
N TYR A 55 4.81 -9.93 -0.49
CA TYR A 55 3.68 -9.39 0.27
C TYR A 55 2.39 -10.20 0.13
N GLY A 56 2.34 -11.23 -0.73
CA GLY A 56 1.09 -11.95 -1.05
C GLY A 56 0.41 -12.67 0.11
N THR A 57 1.12 -12.89 1.22
CA THR A 57 0.57 -13.46 2.46
C THR A 57 0.22 -12.40 3.52
N ASP A 58 0.56 -11.13 3.27
CA ASP A 58 0.29 -10.05 4.20
C ASP A 58 -1.10 -9.45 3.97
N ARG A 59 -1.98 -9.66 4.94
CA ARG A 59 -3.38 -9.18 4.88
C ARG A 59 -3.51 -7.66 5.01
N LEU A 60 -2.46 -6.96 5.48
CA LEU A 60 -2.43 -5.51 5.58
C LEU A 60 -1.91 -4.84 4.30
N ALA A 61 -1.30 -5.61 3.39
CA ALA A 61 -0.68 -5.09 2.19
C ALA A 61 -1.62 -5.19 0.97
N GLU A 62 -1.99 -4.04 0.40
CA GLU A 62 -2.63 -3.97 -0.91
C GLU A 62 -1.56 -3.97 -2.01
N ILE A 63 -1.61 -4.93 -2.92
CA ILE A 63 -0.64 -5.06 -4.02
C ILE A 63 -1.16 -4.33 -5.27
N VAL A 64 -0.45 -3.27 -5.66
CA VAL A 64 -0.75 -2.49 -6.86
C VAL A 64 0.48 -2.39 -7.77
N THR A 65 0.26 -2.51 -9.07
CA THR A 65 1.31 -2.32 -10.07
C THR A 65 1.20 -0.97 -10.73
N TRP A 66 2.33 -0.43 -11.18
CA TRP A 66 2.35 0.82 -11.93
C TRP A 66 3.38 0.80 -13.06
N ASN A 67 3.17 1.67 -14.05
CA ASN A 67 4.11 2.04 -15.08
C ASN A 67 4.38 3.55 -15.02
N PRO A 68 5.62 4.01 -14.71
CA PRO A 68 5.91 5.44 -14.61
C PRO A 68 5.79 6.19 -15.94
N ASP A 69 5.89 5.49 -17.07
CA ASP A 69 5.75 6.09 -18.41
C ASP A 69 4.28 6.23 -18.85
N ASP A 70 3.34 5.72 -18.05
CA ASP A 70 1.89 5.81 -18.28
C ASP A 70 1.24 6.65 -17.16
N PRO A 71 0.88 7.91 -17.42
CA PRO A 71 0.28 8.79 -16.42
C PRO A 71 -1.00 8.24 -15.77
N ASP A 72 -1.81 7.47 -16.49
CA ASP A 72 -3.03 6.90 -15.91
C ASP A 72 -2.69 5.77 -14.94
N SER A 73 -1.69 4.95 -15.28
CA SER A 73 -1.15 3.95 -14.35
C SER A 73 -0.63 4.57 -13.04
N VAL A 74 0.06 5.71 -13.12
CA VAL A 74 0.52 6.46 -11.94
C VAL A 74 -0.66 6.95 -11.10
N ARG A 75 -1.69 7.53 -11.73
CA ARG A 75 -2.89 8.02 -11.04
C ARG A 75 -3.65 6.90 -10.34
N GLU A 76 -3.81 5.76 -10.99
CA GLU A 76 -4.47 4.60 -10.38
C GLU A 76 -3.68 4.07 -9.18
N ALA A 77 -2.35 3.99 -9.29
CA ALA A 77 -1.51 3.57 -8.17
C ALA A 77 -1.59 4.51 -6.95
N ALA A 78 -1.78 5.80 -7.19
CA ALA A 78 -1.91 6.84 -6.17
C ALA A 78 -3.36 7.10 -5.70
N ARG A 79 -4.36 6.47 -6.34
CA ARG A 79 -5.78 6.74 -6.05
C ARG A 79 -6.12 6.40 -4.60
N GLU A 80 -6.82 7.32 -3.93
CA GLU A 80 -7.23 7.21 -2.51
C GLU A 80 -6.06 7.07 -1.53
N ILE A 81 -4.85 7.50 -1.91
CA ILE A 81 -3.69 7.53 -1.02
C ILE A 81 -3.51 8.96 -0.51
N GLU A 82 -3.30 9.11 0.79
CA GLU A 82 -3.03 10.41 1.43
C GLU A 82 -1.55 10.72 1.44
N THR A 83 -0.70 9.69 1.61
CA THR A 83 0.75 9.83 1.70
C THR A 83 1.43 8.83 0.78
N ILE A 84 2.32 9.33 -0.08
CA ILE A 84 3.20 8.50 -0.92
C ILE A 84 4.62 8.60 -0.38
N VAL A 85 5.24 7.45 -0.14
CA VAL A 85 6.68 7.33 0.07
C VAL A 85 7.30 6.76 -1.20
N TYR A 86 8.20 7.51 -1.82
CA TYR A 86 8.87 7.13 -3.06
C TYR A 86 10.32 6.73 -2.79
N THR A 87 10.69 5.48 -3.09
CA THR A 87 12.01 4.89 -2.77
C THR A 87 12.68 4.25 -3.98
#